data_AF-A0A7Y4EFY9-F1
#
_entry.id   AF-A0A7Y4EFY9-F1
#
_cell.length_a   1.000
_cell.length_b   1.000
_cell.length_c   1.000
_cell.angle_alpha   90.00
_cell.angle_beta   90.00
_cell.angle_gamma   90.00
#
_symmetry.space_group_name_H-M   'P 1'
#
loop_
_entity.id
_entity.type
_entity.pdbx_description
1 polymer ?
#
loop_
_entity_poly.entity_id
_entity_poly.type
_entity_poly.pdbx_seq_one_letter_code
_entity_poly.pdbx_strand_id
1 'polypeptide(L)'
;MKPTKEILADVLQEVRPLIGQGKVADYIPALAKIPARKLAIAVFTNQGEVIKAGDADEAFSVQSISKALSLTLAMGIYTPDEIWARVGKEPSGQAFNSLIQLEMEQGIPRNPFINAGAIIVADLLQSRLSAPRQRLLEFVRQLSGDTHICYDKVVAASEMMHSDRNAAIAYLMRSLGNFDNDVIPVLSNYFHACALKMSCVDLAKTFSYLANKGTSVQTGKLVVTPTQTKQLNALLATCGLYDGAGEFAYRVGMPGKSGVGGGIIAIVPGEMTIAVWSPELDPSGNSLAGTRALELLSERIGRSIF
;
A
#
# COMPACT_ATOMS: atom_id res chain seq x y z
N MET A 1 25.35 3.11 -4.84
CA MET A 1 25.87 3.54 -3.52
C MET A 1 24.93 2.98 -2.45
N LYS A 2 25.42 2.57 -1.28
CA LYS A 2 24.54 2.12 -0.18
C LYS A 2 23.89 3.36 0.46
N PRO A 3 22.58 3.35 0.79
CA PRO A 3 21.98 4.44 1.55
C PRO A 3 22.68 4.61 2.90
N THR A 4 22.76 5.84 3.39
CA THR A 4 23.25 6.15 4.74
C THR A 4 22.27 7.08 5.45
N LYS A 5 22.43 7.23 6.77
CA LYS A 5 21.58 8.13 7.55
C LYS A 5 21.72 9.58 7.08
N GLU A 6 22.92 9.98 6.69
CA GLU A 6 23.24 11.32 6.18
C GLU A 6 22.54 11.56 4.85
N ILE A 7 22.64 10.62 3.89
CA ILE A 7 21.93 10.72 2.60
C ILE A 7 20.43 10.88 2.82
N LEU A 8 19.84 10.09 3.72
CA LEU A 8 18.42 10.17 4.04
C LEU A 8 18.06 11.51 4.69
N ALA A 9 18.86 12.01 5.63
CA ALA A 9 18.63 13.30 6.28
C ALA A 9 18.71 14.47 5.29
N ASP A 10 19.69 14.46 4.40
CA ASP A 10 19.87 15.47 3.36
C ASP A 10 18.70 15.48 2.38
N VAL A 11 18.25 14.30 1.93
CA VAL A 11 17.04 14.17 1.11
C VAL A 11 15.84 14.79 1.82
N LEU A 12 15.63 14.49 3.11
CA LEU A 12 14.52 15.08 3.87
C LEU A 12 14.65 16.60 4.01
N GLN A 13 15.86 17.14 4.11
CA GLN A 13 16.09 18.59 4.18
C GLN A 13 15.73 19.26 2.84
N GLU A 14 16.11 18.66 1.72
CA GLU A 14 15.85 19.20 0.38
C GLU A 14 14.39 19.19 -0.02
N VAL A 15 13.61 18.20 0.43
CA VAL A 15 12.16 18.15 0.13
C VAL A 15 11.31 18.91 1.14
N ARG A 16 11.86 19.30 2.30
CA ARG A 16 11.12 20.02 3.34
C ARG A 16 10.40 21.29 2.84
N PRO A 17 10.95 22.10 1.91
CA PRO A 17 10.25 23.25 1.34
C PRO A 17 8.98 22.92 0.54
N LEU A 18 8.75 21.65 0.17
CA LEU A 18 7.52 21.21 -0.49
C LEU A 18 6.33 21.09 0.47
N ILE A 19 6.58 21.04 1.78
CA ILE A 19 5.51 21.06 2.79
C ILE A 19 4.78 22.41 2.72
N GLY A 20 3.46 22.37 2.71
CA GLY A 20 2.54 23.48 2.48
C GLY A 20 2.12 23.64 1.01
N GLN A 21 2.67 22.83 0.09
CA GLN A 21 2.33 22.88 -1.33
C GLN A 21 1.37 21.76 -1.77
N GLY A 22 1.18 20.74 -0.93
CA GLY A 22 0.16 19.71 -1.14
C GLY A 22 -1.06 19.91 -0.25
N LYS A 23 -1.92 18.89 -0.18
CA LYS A 23 -3.12 18.90 0.67
C LYS A 23 -3.24 17.61 1.48
N VAL A 24 -3.41 17.73 2.80
CA VAL A 24 -3.72 16.57 3.65
C VAL A 24 -5.11 16.02 3.27
N ALA A 25 -5.26 14.70 3.22
CA ALA A 25 -6.54 14.06 2.94
C ALA A 25 -7.61 14.48 3.97
N ASP A 26 -8.74 14.98 3.48
CA ASP A 26 -9.80 15.57 4.30
C ASP A 26 -11.21 14.98 4.06
N TYR A 27 -11.32 13.94 3.23
CA TYR A 27 -12.59 13.26 2.96
C TYR A 27 -13.16 12.54 4.20
N ILE A 28 -12.31 12.24 5.19
CA ILE A 28 -12.73 11.81 6.53
C ILE A 28 -12.10 12.69 7.62
N PRO A 29 -12.86 13.03 8.69
CA PRO A 29 -12.36 13.86 9.79
C PRO A 29 -11.11 13.32 10.50
N ALA A 30 -10.91 11.99 10.51
CA ALA A 30 -9.76 11.38 11.17
C ALA A 30 -8.43 11.68 10.45
N LEU A 31 -8.42 11.74 9.11
CA LEU A 31 -7.22 12.06 8.33
C LEU A 31 -6.93 13.56 8.29
N ALA A 32 -7.98 14.40 8.27
CA ALA A 32 -7.85 15.86 8.24
C ALA A 32 -7.07 16.43 9.44
N LYS A 33 -6.96 15.66 10.53
CA LYS A 33 -6.27 16.06 11.77
C LYS A 33 -4.78 15.72 11.78
N ILE A 34 -4.27 15.00 10.78
CA ILE A 34 -2.86 14.61 10.71
C ILE A 34 -2.01 15.86 10.48
N PRO A 35 -0.96 16.12 11.29
CA PRO A 35 -0.11 17.29 11.10
C PRO A 35 0.62 17.26 9.75
N ALA A 36 0.38 18.25 8.90
CA ALA A 36 0.98 18.35 7.56
C ALA A 36 2.52 18.33 7.53
N ARG A 37 3.16 18.80 8.61
CA ARG A 37 4.62 18.97 8.71
C ARG A 37 5.43 17.68 8.90
N LYS A 38 4.77 16.52 8.98
CA LYS A 38 5.43 15.23 9.21
C LYS A 38 6.21 14.81 7.98
N LEU A 39 7.44 14.35 8.19
CA LEU A 39 8.30 13.92 7.10
C LEU A 39 9.27 12.84 7.59
N ALA A 40 9.22 11.68 6.93
CA ALA A 40 9.99 10.53 7.33
C ALA A 40 10.42 9.66 6.16
N ILE A 41 11.54 8.97 6.35
CA ILE A 41 12.04 7.93 5.44
C ILE A 41 12.72 6.82 6.23
N ALA A 42 12.50 5.57 5.81
CA ALA A 42 13.20 4.40 6.29
C ALA A 42 13.56 3.47 5.12
N VAL A 43 14.72 2.84 5.23
CA VAL A 43 15.22 1.79 4.34
C VAL A 43 15.47 0.55 5.18
N PHE A 44 15.04 -0.60 4.69
CA PHE A 44 15.37 -1.91 5.24
C PHE A 44 16.04 -2.77 4.18
N THR A 45 17.29 -3.15 4.43
CA THR A 45 18.10 -3.91 3.48
C THR A 45 17.86 -5.41 3.60
N ASN A 46 18.16 -6.16 2.55
CA ASN A 46 18.13 -7.63 2.58
C ASN A 46 19.16 -8.23 3.54
N GLN A 47 20.11 -7.43 4.03
CA GLN A 47 21.06 -7.81 5.09
C GLN A 47 20.49 -7.58 6.50
N GLY A 48 19.26 -7.07 6.63
CA GLY A 48 18.59 -6.85 7.91
C GLY A 48 18.92 -5.52 8.59
N GLU A 49 19.51 -4.56 7.86
CA GLU A 49 19.84 -3.24 8.41
C GLU A 49 18.70 -2.25 8.20
N VAL A 50 18.40 -1.48 9.24
CA VAL A 50 17.43 -0.38 9.20
C VAL A 50 18.18 0.95 9.19
N ILE A 51 17.92 1.77 8.17
CA ILE A 51 18.46 3.12 8.03
C ILE A 51 17.27 4.08 7.96
N LYS A 52 17.25 5.13 8.78
CA LYS A 52 16.07 5.99 8.92
C LYS A 52 16.41 7.44 9.22
N ALA A 53 15.52 8.36 8.85
CA ALA A 53 15.60 9.77 9.17
C ALA A 53 14.19 10.39 9.33
N GLY A 54 14.11 11.52 10.03
CA GLY A 54 12.85 12.23 10.29
C GLY A 54 11.95 11.50 11.29
N ASP A 55 10.64 11.62 11.11
CA ASP A 55 9.61 11.03 11.98
C ASP A 55 9.40 9.50 11.74
N ALA A 56 10.45 8.76 11.37
CA ALA A 56 10.35 7.41 10.80
C ALA A 56 9.79 6.31 11.72
N ASP A 57 9.76 6.55 13.03
CA ASP A 57 9.16 5.65 14.02
C ASP A 57 7.71 6.05 14.38
N GLU A 58 7.21 7.18 13.87
CA GLU A 58 5.84 7.60 14.11
C GLU A 58 4.87 6.80 13.24
N ALA A 59 3.90 6.17 13.89
CA ALA A 59 2.96 5.31 13.22
C ALA A 59 1.74 6.07 12.70
N PHE A 60 1.34 5.78 11.46
CA PHE A 60 0.21 6.39 10.77
C PHE A 60 -0.67 5.30 10.12
N SER A 61 -1.89 5.67 9.72
CA SER A 61 -2.77 4.74 9.00
C SER A 61 -2.22 4.48 7.58
N VAL A 62 -1.91 3.22 7.29
CA VAL A 62 -1.25 2.82 6.03
C VAL A 62 -2.17 2.94 4.80
N GLN A 63 -3.48 3.02 5.00
CA GLN A 63 -4.47 3.24 3.96
C GLN A 63 -4.31 2.23 2.81
N SER A 64 -4.33 2.67 1.54
CA SER A 64 -4.25 1.79 0.38
C SER A 64 -2.95 0.96 0.25
N ILE A 65 -1.93 1.20 1.08
CA ILE A 65 -0.77 0.28 1.19
C ILE A 65 -1.23 -1.11 1.67
N SER A 66 -2.28 -1.17 2.48
CA SER A 66 -2.87 -2.42 2.99
C SER A 66 -3.38 -3.36 1.90
N LYS A 67 -3.66 -2.84 0.70
CA LYS A 67 -4.13 -3.63 -0.45
C LYS A 67 -3.08 -4.66 -0.88
N ALA A 68 -1.81 -4.29 -0.86
CA ALA A 68 -0.70 -5.18 -1.18
C ALA A 68 -0.56 -6.30 -0.13
N LEU A 69 -0.77 -6.00 1.15
CA LEU A 69 -0.76 -6.99 2.23
C LEU A 69 -1.95 -7.95 2.13
N SER A 70 -3.14 -7.43 1.88
CA SER A 70 -4.36 -8.22 1.74
C SER A 70 -4.27 -9.16 0.54
N LEU A 71 -3.76 -8.68 -0.59
CA LEU A 71 -3.51 -9.50 -1.78
C LEU A 71 -2.48 -10.60 -1.49
N THR A 72 -1.37 -10.25 -0.82
CA THR A 72 -0.34 -11.23 -0.46
C THR A 72 -0.90 -12.32 0.45
N LEU A 73 -1.74 -11.95 1.43
CA LEU A 73 -2.42 -12.92 2.29
C LEU A 73 -3.36 -13.83 1.49
N ALA A 74 -4.14 -13.27 0.56
CA ALA A 74 -5.02 -14.05 -0.30
C ALA A 74 -4.24 -15.04 -1.19
N MET A 75 -3.10 -14.62 -1.74
CA MET A 75 -2.20 -15.48 -2.54
C MET A 75 -1.59 -16.66 -1.75
N GLY A 76 -1.59 -16.59 -0.42
CA GLY A 76 -1.21 -17.71 0.45
C GLY A 76 -2.32 -18.70 0.75
N ILE A 77 -3.58 -18.40 0.37
CA ILE A 77 -4.78 -19.16 0.71
C ILE A 77 -5.49 -19.69 -0.56
N TYR A 78 -5.36 -18.96 -1.66
CA TYR A 78 -6.03 -19.23 -2.94
C TYR A 78 -5.03 -19.63 -4.02
N THR A 79 -5.49 -20.43 -4.98
CA THR A 79 -4.72 -20.65 -6.20
C THR A 79 -4.74 -19.38 -7.07
N PRO A 80 -3.76 -19.19 -7.98
CA PRO A 80 -3.78 -18.06 -8.90
C PRO A 80 -5.08 -17.94 -9.70
N ASP A 81 -5.61 -19.05 -10.21
CA ASP A 81 -6.82 -19.03 -11.05
C ASP A 81 -8.05 -18.55 -10.27
N GLU A 82 -8.16 -18.92 -8.99
CA GLU A 82 -9.27 -18.47 -8.13
C GLU A 82 -9.25 -16.96 -7.88
N ILE A 83 -8.07 -16.36 -7.73
CA ILE A 83 -7.93 -14.91 -7.53
C ILE A 83 -8.18 -14.18 -8.85
N TRP A 84 -7.47 -14.61 -9.90
CA TRP A 84 -7.41 -13.86 -11.16
C TRP A 84 -8.65 -14.02 -12.04
N ALA A 85 -9.52 -14.98 -11.75
CA ALA A 85 -10.86 -15.03 -12.33
C ALA A 85 -11.77 -13.90 -11.82
N ARG A 86 -11.46 -13.32 -10.64
CA ARG A 86 -12.31 -12.33 -9.97
C ARG A 86 -11.76 -10.92 -10.01
N VAL A 87 -10.47 -10.75 -10.28
CA VAL A 87 -9.80 -9.45 -10.41
C VAL A 87 -8.69 -9.54 -11.44
N GLY A 88 -8.58 -8.54 -12.30
CA GLY A 88 -7.57 -8.45 -13.35
C GLY A 88 -6.17 -8.07 -12.84
N LYS A 89 -5.29 -7.73 -13.79
CA LYS A 89 -3.87 -7.39 -13.54
C LYS A 89 -3.41 -6.12 -14.27
N GLU A 90 -4.33 -5.42 -14.92
CA GLU A 90 -4.04 -4.33 -15.84
C GLU A 90 -4.30 -2.97 -15.16
N PRO A 91 -3.59 -1.91 -15.54
CA PRO A 91 -3.94 -0.56 -15.11
C PRO A 91 -5.36 -0.20 -15.58
N SER A 92 -6.03 0.69 -14.85
CA SER A 92 -7.27 1.32 -15.29
C SER A 92 -6.93 2.56 -16.11
N GLY A 93 -7.48 2.67 -17.33
CA GLY A 93 -7.36 3.89 -18.15
C GLY A 93 -8.35 4.99 -17.75
N GLN A 94 -9.22 4.71 -16.77
CA GLN A 94 -10.14 5.67 -16.15
C GLN A 94 -9.80 5.80 -14.66
N ALA A 95 -10.37 6.82 -14.01
CA ALA A 95 -10.22 7.05 -12.58
C ALA A 95 -10.46 5.74 -11.79
N PHE A 96 -9.61 5.49 -10.79
CA PHE A 96 -9.56 4.24 -9.99
C PHE A 96 -10.88 3.81 -9.31
N ASN A 97 -11.91 4.63 -9.39
CA ASN A 97 -13.20 4.51 -8.73
C ASN A 97 -14.39 4.68 -9.72
N SER A 98 -14.14 4.48 -11.02
CA SER A 98 -15.16 4.50 -12.08
C SER A 98 -16.11 3.31 -11.96
N LEU A 99 -17.39 3.58 -11.68
CA LEU A 99 -18.45 2.57 -11.70
C LEU A 99 -18.79 2.12 -13.13
N ILE A 100 -18.66 3.03 -14.10
CA ILE A 100 -18.94 2.76 -15.51
C ILE A 100 -17.98 1.69 -16.03
N GLN A 101 -16.68 1.83 -15.75
CA GLN A 101 -15.71 0.81 -16.16
C GLN A 101 -16.03 -0.55 -15.53
N LEU A 102 -16.37 -0.57 -14.25
CA LEU A 102 -16.69 -1.79 -13.53
C LEU A 102 -17.92 -2.51 -14.09
N GLU A 103 -18.95 -1.75 -14.51
CA GLU A 103 -20.14 -2.28 -15.17
C GLU A 103 -19.81 -2.84 -16.56
N MET A 104 -19.00 -2.12 -17.36
CA MET A 104 -18.54 -2.59 -18.67
C MET A 104 -17.72 -3.88 -18.56
N GLU A 105 -16.94 -4.04 -17.50
CA GLU A 105 -16.13 -5.21 -17.21
C GLU A 105 -16.89 -6.31 -16.45
N GLN A 106 -18.22 -6.25 -16.44
CA GLN A 106 -19.10 -7.27 -15.84
C GLN A 106 -18.77 -7.55 -14.36
N GLY A 107 -18.41 -6.50 -13.62
CA GLY A 107 -18.12 -6.58 -12.19
C GLY A 107 -16.74 -7.15 -11.87
N ILE A 108 -15.88 -7.40 -12.86
CA ILE A 108 -14.48 -7.83 -12.66
C ILE A 108 -13.58 -6.59 -12.63
N PRO A 109 -12.99 -6.22 -11.49
CA PRO A 109 -12.14 -5.03 -11.42
C PRO A 109 -10.81 -5.23 -12.15
N ARG A 110 -10.25 -4.15 -12.71
CA ARG A 110 -9.02 -4.21 -13.50
C ARG A 110 -7.78 -4.73 -12.81
N ASN A 111 -7.60 -4.43 -11.53
CA ASN A 111 -6.44 -4.83 -10.74
C ASN A 111 -6.77 -4.77 -9.24
N PRO A 112 -5.98 -5.44 -8.38
CA PRO A 112 -6.24 -5.48 -6.94
C PRO A 112 -5.90 -4.19 -6.18
N PHE A 113 -5.32 -3.16 -6.84
CA PHE A 113 -4.86 -1.94 -6.17
C PHE A 113 -5.81 -0.74 -6.31
N ILE A 114 -6.80 -0.84 -7.20
CA ILE A 114 -8.01 0.00 -7.15
C ILE A 114 -8.97 -0.47 -6.07
N ASN A 115 -9.92 0.39 -5.67
CA ASN A 115 -10.82 0.07 -4.54
C ASN A 115 -11.68 -1.17 -4.82
N ALA A 116 -12.26 -1.27 -6.02
CA ALA A 116 -13.08 -2.41 -6.40
C ALA A 116 -12.30 -3.74 -6.29
N GLY A 117 -11.08 -3.80 -6.83
CA GLY A 117 -10.25 -5.00 -6.75
C GLY A 117 -9.82 -5.33 -5.32
N ALA A 118 -9.47 -4.34 -4.51
CA ALA A 118 -9.14 -4.57 -3.11
C ALA A 118 -10.33 -5.04 -2.27
N ILE A 119 -11.55 -4.59 -2.61
CA ILE A 119 -12.79 -5.05 -2.00
C ILE A 119 -13.09 -6.50 -2.39
N ILE A 120 -12.83 -6.91 -3.64
CA ILE A 120 -12.87 -8.32 -4.05
C ILE A 120 -11.85 -9.16 -3.27
N VAL A 121 -10.63 -8.67 -3.08
CA VAL A 121 -9.63 -9.36 -2.26
C VAL A 121 -10.10 -9.50 -0.80
N ALA A 122 -10.77 -8.48 -0.25
CA ALA A 122 -11.38 -8.57 1.07
C ALA A 122 -12.54 -9.57 1.13
N ASP A 123 -13.35 -9.68 0.06
CA ASP A 123 -14.42 -10.68 -0.09
C ASP A 123 -13.84 -12.11 -0.13
N LEU A 124 -12.77 -12.33 -0.90
CA LEU A 124 -12.02 -13.59 -0.91
C LEU A 124 -11.53 -13.96 0.51
N LEU A 125 -10.89 -13.03 1.20
CA LEU A 125 -10.42 -13.29 2.57
C LEU A 125 -11.58 -13.59 3.53
N GLN A 126 -12.73 -12.93 3.37
CA GLN A 126 -13.94 -13.19 4.17
C GLN A 126 -14.47 -14.61 3.97
N SER A 127 -14.39 -15.17 2.76
CA SER A 127 -14.88 -16.53 2.46
C SER A 127 -14.05 -17.65 3.08
N ARG A 128 -12.74 -17.46 3.30
CA ARG A 128 -11.84 -18.54 3.78
C ARG A 128 -11.21 -18.30 5.15
N LEU A 129 -11.38 -17.13 5.75
CA LEU A 129 -10.86 -16.84 7.09
C LEU A 129 -12.01 -16.56 8.04
N SER A 130 -12.03 -17.28 9.17
CA SER A 130 -12.99 -17.05 10.25
C SER A 130 -12.83 -15.68 10.92
N ALA A 131 -11.60 -15.15 10.95
CA ALA A 131 -11.29 -13.85 11.53
C ALA A 131 -10.31 -13.06 10.63
N PRO A 132 -10.75 -12.54 9.46
CA PRO A 132 -9.87 -11.92 8.47
C PRO A 132 -9.01 -10.78 9.04
N ARG A 133 -9.60 -9.94 9.93
CA ARG A 133 -8.89 -8.84 10.61
C ARG A 133 -7.74 -9.37 11.47
N GLN A 134 -8.03 -10.32 12.36
CA GLN A 134 -7.03 -10.85 13.26
C GLN A 134 -5.88 -11.52 12.48
N ARG A 135 -6.22 -12.26 11.41
CA ARG A 135 -5.24 -12.92 10.55
C ARG A 135 -4.34 -11.93 9.80
N LEU A 136 -4.90 -10.85 9.27
CA LEU A 136 -4.09 -9.79 8.65
C LEU A 136 -3.19 -9.09 9.67
N LEU A 137 -3.70 -8.80 10.87
CA LEU A 137 -2.91 -8.17 11.93
C LEU A 137 -1.72 -9.06 12.37
N GLU A 138 -1.96 -10.34 12.59
CA GLU A 138 -0.91 -11.32 12.92
C GLU A 138 0.13 -11.43 11.80
N PHE A 139 -0.32 -11.49 10.56
CA PHE A 139 0.55 -11.52 9.38
C PHE A 139 1.49 -10.30 9.35
N VAL A 140 0.95 -9.10 9.54
CA VAL A 140 1.73 -7.85 9.54
C VAL A 140 2.69 -7.77 10.72
N ARG A 141 2.25 -8.15 11.93
CA ARG A 141 3.12 -8.21 13.13
C ARG A 141 4.28 -9.18 12.95
N GLN A 142 4.02 -10.34 12.35
CA GLN A 142 5.05 -11.31 12.04
C GLN A 142 6.08 -10.75 11.04
N LEU A 143 5.61 -10.10 9.97
CA LEU A 143 6.50 -9.58 8.92
C LEU A 143 7.31 -8.35 9.36
N SER A 144 6.72 -7.46 10.17
CA SER A 144 7.41 -6.28 10.75
C SER A 144 8.35 -6.66 11.89
N GLY A 145 8.03 -7.72 12.63
CA GLY A 145 8.67 -8.03 13.90
C GLY A 145 8.19 -7.15 15.07
N ASP A 146 7.11 -6.37 14.91
CA ASP A 146 6.52 -5.57 15.97
C ASP A 146 5.15 -6.11 16.38
N THR A 147 5.02 -6.53 17.63
CA THR A 147 3.78 -7.04 18.21
C THR A 147 2.80 -5.93 18.62
N HIS A 148 3.23 -4.67 18.65
CA HIS A 148 2.42 -3.53 19.09
C HIS A 148 1.57 -2.91 17.97
N ILE A 149 1.84 -3.23 16.70
CA ILE A 149 1.00 -2.82 15.56
C ILE A 149 -0.46 -3.11 15.88
N CYS A 150 -1.33 -2.15 15.63
CA CYS A 150 -2.76 -2.25 15.89
C CYS A 150 -3.57 -1.49 14.84
N TYR A 151 -4.88 -1.67 14.89
CA TYR A 151 -5.81 -0.87 14.09
C TYR A 151 -6.13 0.45 14.78
N ASP A 152 -6.08 1.54 14.02
CA ASP A 152 -6.65 2.82 14.45
C ASP A 152 -8.18 2.75 14.35
N LYS A 153 -8.83 2.54 15.51
CA LYS A 153 -10.29 2.42 15.59
C LYS A 153 -11.02 3.69 15.15
N VAL A 154 -10.41 4.86 15.35
CA VAL A 154 -11.00 6.15 14.97
C VAL A 154 -11.02 6.28 13.45
N VAL A 155 -9.89 5.96 12.80
CA VAL A 155 -9.81 5.92 11.32
C VAL A 155 -10.78 4.87 10.76
N ALA A 156 -10.77 3.64 11.28
CA ALA A 156 -11.65 2.58 10.79
C ALA A 156 -13.14 2.95 10.89
N ALA A 157 -13.56 3.53 12.01
CA ALA A 157 -14.94 4.01 12.19
C ALA A 157 -15.27 5.18 11.26
N SER A 158 -14.32 6.12 11.10
CA SER A 158 -14.51 7.27 10.22
C SER A 158 -14.65 6.85 8.76
N GLU A 159 -13.83 5.91 8.27
CA GLU A 159 -13.96 5.32 6.93
C GLU A 159 -15.32 4.63 6.74
N MET A 160 -15.75 3.84 7.74
CA MET A 160 -17.04 3.15 7.69
C MET A 160 -18.23 4.11 7.57
N MET A 161 -18.20 5.24 8.29
CA MET A 161 -19.26 6.26 8.23
C MET A 161 -19.31 7.02 6.89
N HIS A 162 -18.23 6.98 6.09
CA HIS A 162 -18.15 7.67 4.80
C HIS A 162 -17.98 6.66 3.66
N SER A 163 -18.61 5.49 3.80
CA SER A 163 -18.36 4.32 2.95
C SER A 163 -19.24 4.22 1.70
N ASP A 164 -20.17 5.16 1.47
CA ASP A 164 -21.21 5.10 0.44
C ASP A 164 -20.68 4.67 -0.93
N ARG A 165 -19.57 5.27 -1.38
CA ARG A 165 -18.98 4.94 -2.68
C ARG A 165 -18.43 3.50 -2.74
N ASN A 166 -17.77 3.05 -1.68
CA ASN A 166 -17.25 1.68 -1.61
C ASN A 166 -18.41 0.67 -1.47
N ALA A 167 -19.49 1.04 -0.78
CA ALA A 167 -20.71 0.25 -0.72
C ALA A 167 -21.38 0.13 -2.09
N ALA A 168 -21.50 1.22 -2.84
CA ALA A 168 -22.03 1.19 -4.21
C ALA A 168 -21.19 0.26 -5.12
N ILE A 169 -19.86 0.36 -5.06
CA ILE A 169 -18.94 -0.53 -5.77
C ILE A 169 -19.20 -2.01 -5.40
N ALA A 170 -19.28 -2.31 -4.10
CA ALA A 170 -19.48 -3.68 -3.63
C ALA A 170 -20.84 -4.26 -4.03
N TYR A 171 -21.93 -3.48 -3.89
CA TYR A 171 -23.25 -3.91 -4.33
C TYR A 171 -23.34 -4.09 -5.84
N LEU A 172 -22.65 -3.26 -6.63
CA LEU A 172 -22.57 -3.43 -8.09
C LEU A 172 -21.84 -4.73 -8.47
N MET A 173 -20.71 -5.04 -7.84
CA MET A 173 -20.01 -6.31 -8.07
C MET A 173 -20.88 -7.51 -7.65
N ARG A 174 -21.66 -7.37 -6.57
CA ARG A 174 -22.63 -8.39 -6.14
C ARG A 174 -23.76 -8.58 -7.13
N SER A 175 -24.34 -7.51 -7.68
CA SER A 175 -25.40 -7.63 -8.70
C SER A 175 -24.91 -8.25 -10.00
N LEU A 176 -23.60 -8.13 -10.29
CA LEU A 176 -22.94 -8.72 -11.46
C LEU A 176 -22.34 -10.10 -11.17
N GLY A 177 -22.58 -10.68 -9.99
CA GLY A 177 -22.19 -12.06 -9.67
C GLY A 177 -20.72 -12.27 -9.29
N ASN A 178 -19.96 -11.21 -9.01
CA ASN A 178 -18.55 -11.31 -8.59
C ASN A 178 -18.36 -10.98 -7.10
N PHE A 179 -19.35 -11.25 -6.23
CA PHE A 179 -19.25 -10.98 -4.79
C PHE A 179 -20.07 -11.99 -3.99
N ASP A 180 -19.42 -12.71 -3.07
CA ASP A 180 -20.03 -13.90 -2.44
C ASP A 180 -20.58 -13.64 -1.03
N ASN A 181 -20.03 -12.66 -0.31
CA ASN A 181 -20.40 -12.40 1.08
C ASN A 181 -21.34 -11.20 1.24
N ASP A 182 -21.74 -10.94 2.48
CA ASP A 182 -22.43 -9.70 2.80
C ASP A 182 -21.48 -8.49 2.72
N VAL A 183 -21.96 -7.45 2.04
CA VAL A 183 -21.18 -6.25 1.71
C VAL A 183 -20.65 -5.56 2.96
N ILE A 184 -21.50 -5.36 3.97
CA ILE A 184 -21.15 -4.57 5.16
C ILE A 184 -20.02 -5.23 5.99
N PRO A 185 -20.06 -6.54 6.30
CA PRO A 185 -18.92 -7.23 6.93
C PRO A 185 -17.61 -7.13 6.12
N VAL A 186 -17.66 -7.32 4.80
CA VAL A 186 -16.47 -7.24 3.94
C VAL A 186 -15.89 -5.82 3.96
N LEU A 187 -16.72 -4.79 3.80
CA LEU A 187 -16.28 -3.40 3.89
C LEU A 187 -15.69 -3.08 5.26
N SER A 188 -16.28 -3.60 6.34
CA SER A 188 -15.74 -3.44 7.68
C SER A 188 -14.31 -4.00 7.78
N ASN A 189 -14.04 -5.18 7.19
CA ASN A 189 -12.68 -5.74 7.15
C ASN A 189 -11.73 -4.91 6.27
N TYR A 190 -12.19 -4.47 5.10
CA TYR A 190 -11.44 -3.61 4.19
C TYR A 190 -10.99 -2.31 4.88
N PHE A 191 -11.90 -1.62 5.57
CA PHE A 191 -11.56 -0.38 6.28
C PHE A 191 -10.66 -0.60 7.49
N HIS A 192 -10.77 -1.74 8.18
CA HIS A 192 -9.80 -2.08 9.22
C HIS A 192 -8.40 -2.29 8.61
N ALA A 193 -8.28 -2.96 7.47
CA ALA A 193 -6.99 -3.10 6.79
C ALA A 193 -6.37 -1.73 6.46
N CYS A 194 -7.16 -0.78 5.95
CA CYS A 194 -6.72 0.61 5.72
C CYS A 194 -6.28 1.31 7.01
N ALA A 195 -6.94 1.01 8.13
CA ALA A 195 -6.64 1.59 9.44
C ALA A 195 -5.48 0.92 10.19
N LEU A 196 -4.74 -0.02 9.61
CA LEU A 196 -3.48 -0.52 10.20
C LEU A 196 -2.55 0.66 10.49
N LYS A 197 -2.06 0.75 11.72
CA LYS A 197 -1.18 1.81 12.18
C LYS A 197 0.26 1.32 12.20
N MET A 198 1.09 1.86 11.31
CA MET A 198 2.48 1.42 11.12
C MET A 198 3.39 2.63 10.86
N SER A 199 4.64 2.54 11.28
CA SER A 199 5.69 3.53 10.98
C SER A 199 6.37 3.25 9.63
N CYS A 200 7.23 4.16 9.15
CA CYS A 200 8.07 3.89 7.98
C CYS A 200 8.98 2.68 8.21
N VAL A 201 9.52 2.52 9.43
CA VAL A 201 10.36 1.36 9.79
C VAL A 201 9.56 0.07 9.69
N ASP A 202 8.33 0.05 10.21
CA ASP A 202 7.45 -1.13 10.15
C ASP A 202 7.13 -1.49 8.71
N LEU A 203 6.74 -0.50 7.89
CA LEU A 203 6.44 -0.70 6.47
C LEU A 203 7.65 -1.25 5.71
N ALA A 204 8.84 -0.68 5.90
CA ALA A 204 10.05 -1.13 5.22
C ALA A 204 10.39 -2.59 5.57
N LYS A 205 10.21 -3.00 6.84
CA LYS A 205 10.40 -4.38 7.27
C LYS A 205 9.33 -5.33 6.73
N THR A 206 8.06 -4.93 6.85
CA THR A 206 6.92 -5.76 6.45
C THR A 206 7.00 -6.16 4.98
N PHE A 207 7.38 -5.25 4.10
CA PHE A 207 7.44 -5.51 2.65
C PHE A 207 8.79 -6.07 2.15
N SER A 208 9.73 -6.36 3.04
CA SER A 208 11.07 -6.88 2.72
C SER A 208 11.07 -8.12 1.81
N TYR A 209 10.02 -8.94 1.88
CA TYR A 209 9.89 -10.13 1.05
C TYR A 209 9.81 -9.81 -0.44
N LEU A 210 9.30 -8.64 -0.83
CA LEU A 210 9.22 -8.20 -2.22
C LEU A 210 10.59 -7.83 -2.80
N ALA A 211 11.51 -7.39 -1.95
CA ALA A 211 12.92 -7.16 -2.31
C ALA A 211 13.75 -8.45 -2.23
N ASN A 212 13.27 -9.48 -1.51
CA ASN A 212 14.03 -10.69 -1.22
C ASN A 212 13.38 -11.97 -1.78
N LYS A 213 12.97 -11.92 -3.06
CA LYS A 213 12.45 -13.08 -3.83
C LYS A 213 11.31 -13.85 -3.13
N GLY A 214 10.53 -13.14 -2.31
CA GLY A 214 9.37 -13.66 -1.62
C GLY A 214 9.64 -14.15 -0.21
N THR A 215 10.87 -14.08 0.29
CA THR A 215 11.23 -14.48 1.65
C THR A 215 11.35 -13.26 2.56
N SER A 216 10.60 -13.22 3.66
CA SER A 216 10.76 -12.15 4.66
C SER A 216 12.17 -12.17 5.23
N VAL A 217 12.87 -11.04 5.17
CA VAL A 217 14.20 -10.88 5.76
C VAL A 217 14.13 -11.03 7.29
N GLN A 218 13.07 -10.49 7.90
CA GLN A 218 12.87 -10.51 9.34
C GLN A 218 12.64 -11.93 9.88
N THR A 219 11.87 -12.76 9.18
CA THR A 219 11.48 -14.09 9.70
C THR A 219 12.17 -15.26 9.01
N GLY A 220 12.88 -15.02 7.90
CA GLY A 220 13.48 -16.07 7.06
C GLY A 220 12.47 -17.01 6.39
N LYS A 221 11.17 -16.68 6.41
CA LYS A 221 10.10 -17.55 5.87
C LYS A 221 9.68 -17.09 4.48
N LEU A 222 9.39 -18.07 3.62
CA LEU A 222 8.78 -17.82 2.33
C LEU A 222 7.34 -17.31 2.52
N VAL A 223 7.07 -16.11 2.05
CA VAL A 223 5.75 -15.45 2.09
C VAL A 223 5.00 -15.71 0.79
N VAL A 224 5.69 -15.55 -0.34
CA VAL A 224 5.20 -15.84 -1.69
C VAL A 224 6.35 -16.44 -2.50
N THR A 225 6.05 -17.13 -3.59
CA THR A 225 7.10 -17.68 -4.46
C THR A 225 7.89 -16.57 -5.17
N PRO A 226 9.10 -16.86 -5.70
CA PRO A 226 9.84 -15.91 -6.53
C PRO A 226 9.04 -15.42 -7.76
N THR A 227 8.25 -16.31 -8.38
CA THR A 227 7.37 -15.96 -9.51
C THR A 227 6.29 -14.98 -9.07
N GLN A 228 5.61 -15.25 -7.95
CA GLN A 228 4.60 -14.36 -7.39
C GLN A 228 5.22 -13.02 -6.94
N THR A 229 6.46 -13.01 -6.45
CA THR A 229 7.18 -11.79 -6.12
C THR A 229 7.37 -10.89 -7.33
N LYS A 230 7.81 -11.47 -8.46
CA LYS A 230 7.91 -10.75 -9.74
C LYS A 230 6.55 -10.18 -10.17
N GLN A 231 5.49 -10.97 -10.06
CA GLN A 231 4.13 -10.55 -10.43
C GLN A 231 3.59 -9.42 -9.54
N LEU A 232 3.80 -9.50 -8.22
CA LEU A 232 3.43 -8.43 -7.28
C LEU A 232 4.21 -7.15 -7.55
N ASN A 233 5.52 -7.24 -7.79
CA ASN A 233 6.32 -6.07 -8.17
C ASN A 233 5.87 -5.47 -9.51
N ALA A 234 5.44 -6.29 -10.48
CA ALA A 234 4.87 -5.77 -11.72
C ALA A 234 3.56 -4.99 -11.46
N LEU A 235 2.65 -5.54 -10.65
CA LEU A 235 1.41 -4.84 -10.26
C LEU A 235 1.69 -3.54 -9.49
N LEU A 236 2.70 -3.54 -8.61
CA LEU A 236 3.10 -2.34 -7.86
C LEU A 236 3.66 -1.27 -8.80
N ALA A 237 4.45 -1.67 -9.80
CA ALA A 237 4.99 -0.74 -10.79
C ALA A 237 3.90 -0.14 -11.69
N THR A 238 2.89 -0.92 -12.09
CA THR A 238 1.89 -0.46 -13.07
C THR A 238 0.60 0.10 -12.46
N CYS A 239 0.24 -0.32 -11.25
CA CYS A 239 -1.05 -0.01 -10.63
C CYS A 239 -0.93 0.61 -9.23
N GLY A 240 0.29 0.83 -8.74
CA GLY A 240 0.54 1.11 -7.33
C GLY A 240 0.26 2.54 -6.86
N LEU A 241 0.35 3.53 -7.74
CA LEU A 241 0.37 4.96 -7.39
C LEU A 241 -0.82 5.73 -8.01
N TYR A 242 -2.00 5.10 -8.03
CA TYR A 242 -3.21 5.67 -8.66
C TYR A 242 -2.95 6.07 -10.12
N ASP A 243 -3.46 7.23 -10.54
CA ASP A 243 -3.24 7.79 -11.88
C ASP A 243 -1.80 8.30 -12.06
N GLY A 244 -0.99 8.33 -10.99
CA GLY A 244 0.43 8.71 -11.02
C GLY A 244 1.41 7.56 -11.22
N ALA A 245 0.96 6.32 -11.50
CA ALA A 245 1.85 5.16 -11.62
C ALA A 245 2.89 5.30 -12.74
N GLY A 246 2.50 5.80 -13.92
CA GLY A 246 3.42 6.03 -15.03
C GLY A 246 4.49 7.08 -14.70
N GLU A 247 4.09 8.22 -14.16
CA GLU A 247 4.99 9.29 -13.72
C GLU A 247 5.94 8.82 -12.62
N PHE A 248 5.44 8.05 -11.65
CA PHE A 248 6.27 7.48 -10.60
C PHE A 248 7.32 6.51 -11.15
N ALA A 249 6.91 5.63 -12.08
CA ALA A 249 7.85 4.73 -12.74
C ALA A 249 8.92 5.49 -13.53
N TYR A 250 8.55 6.57 -14.23
CA TYR A 250 9.48 7.40 -14.99
C TYR A 250 10.49 8.15 -14.10
N ARG A 251 10.01 8.74 -12.99
CA ARG A 251 10.84 9.59 -12.12
C ARG A 251 11.63 8.80 -11.07
N VAL A 252 11.01 7.81 -10.46
CA VAL A 252 11.61 7.05 -9.33
C VAL A 252 12.23 5.74 -9.80
N GLY A 253 11.62 5.07 -10.78
CA GLY A 253 12.14 3.82 -11.32
C GLY A 253 12.01 2.62 -10.37
N MET A 254 11.00 2.58 -9.51
CA MET A 254 10.79 1.51 -8.53
C MET A 254 9.32 1.07 -8.48
N PRO A 255 9.01 -0.23 -8.25
CA PRO A 255 7.66 -0.64 -7.88
C PRO A 255 7.27 -0.03 -6.53
N GLY A 256 6.03 0.47 -6.41
CA GLY A 256 5.59 1.05 -5.15
C GLY A 256 4.10 0.95 -4.90
N LYS A 257 3.68 1.38 -3.71
CA LYS A 257 2.26 1.57 -3.36
C LYS A 257 2.12 2.78 -2.45
N SER A 258 1.24 3.71 -2.80
CA SER A 258 0.86 4.82 -1.93
C SER A 258 -0.43 4.55 -1.15
N GLY A 259 -0.62 5.33 -0.09
CA GLY A 259 -1.90 5.48 0.58
C GLY A 259 -2.16 6.96 0.91
N VAL A 260 -3.43 7.34 0.92
CA VAL A 260 -3.90 8.71 1.22
C VAL A 260 -3.54 9.21 2.62
N GLY A 261 -3.01 8.34 3.50
CA GLY A 261 -2.36 8.74 4.75
C GLY A 261 -1.00 9.42 4.55
N GLY A 262 -0.51 9.53 3.31
CA GLY A 262 0.76 10.14 2.93
C GLY A 262 1.95 9.17 2.87
N GLY A 263 1.70 7.87 3.04
CA GLY A 263 2.74 6.84 3.01
C GLY A 263 2.98 6.34 1.59
N ILE A 264 4.23 5.99 1.27
CA ILE A 264 4.60 5.27 0.06
C ILE A 264 5.64 4.21 0.40
N ILE A 265 5.43 2.98 -0.06
CA ILE A 265 6.50 1.96 -0.13
C ILE A 265 7.10 1.94 -1.54
N ALA A 266 8.41 1.70 -1.63
CA ALA A 266 9.14 1.48 -2.86
C ALA A 266 10.09 0.29 -2.71
N ILE A 267 10.16 -0.56 -3.73
CA ILE A 267 10.91 -1.82 -3.70
C ILE A 267 12.14 -1.71 -4.60
N VAL A 268 13.32 -2.10 -4.11
CA VAL A 268 14.51 -2.30 -4.92
C VAL A 268 14.79 -3.82 -4.95
N PRO A 269 14.32 -4.54 -6.00
CA PRO A 269 14.45 -5.98 -6.07
C PRO A 269 15.90 -6.44 -5.92
N GLY A 270 16.13 -7.39 -5.01
CA GLY A 270 17.46 -7.93 -4.70
C GLY A 270 18.21 -7.18 -3.61
N GLU A 271 17.79 -5.97 -3.24
CA GLU A 271 18.57 -5.11 -2.34
C GLU A 271 17.83 -4.66 -1.08
N MET A 272 16.68 -3.99 -1.22
CA MET A 272 16.06 -3.31 -0.07
C MET A 272 14.61 -2.88 -0.33
N THR A 273 13.92 -2.56 0.75
CA THR A 273 12.61 -1.90 0.76
C THR A 273 12.75 -0.51 1.37
N ILE A 274 12.06 0.47 0.79
CA ILE A 274 12.06 1.87 1.22
C ILE A 274 10.63 2.24 1.58
N ALA A 275 10.45 3.00 2.65
CA ALA A 275 9.17 3.61 3.00
C ALA A 275 9.38 5.09 3.31
N VAL A 276 8.51 5.94 2.76
CA VAL A 276 8.44 7.37 3.06
C VAL A 276 7.07 7.74 3.58
N TRP A 277 7.01 8.80 4.38
CA TRP A 277 5.76 9.36 4.84
C TRP A 277 5.82 10.88 4.88
N SER A 278 4.85 11.51 4.20
CA SER A 278 4.53 12.93 4.31
C SER A 278 3.03 13.11 4.02
N PRO A 279 2.21 13.61 4.97
CA PRO A 279 0.75 13.60 4.86
C PRO A 279 0.15 14.37 3.69
N GLU A 280 0.80 15.43 3.23
CA GLU A 280 0.29 16.24 2.12
C GLU A 280 0.42 15.52 0.78
N LEU A 281 -0.70 15.47 0.06
CA LEU A 281 -0.84 14.79 -1.21
C LEU A 281 -0.79 15.77 -2.39
N ASP A 282 -0.31 15.27 -3.52
CA ASP A 282 -0.43 15.89 -4.84
C ASP A 282 -1.86 15.70 -5.42
N PRO A 283 -2.18 16.28 -6.60
CA PRO A 283 -3.48 16.11 -7.23
C PRO A 283 -3.87 14.66 -7.57
N SER A 284 -2.89 13.75 -7.69
CA SER A 284 -3.09 12.33 -7.96
C SER A 284 -3.30 11.50 -6.68
N GLY A 285 -3.25 12.13 -5.50
CA GLY A 285 -3.45 11.48 -4.20
C GLY A 285 -2.20 10.79 -3.65
N ASN A 286 -1.02 11.08 -4.20
CA ASN A 286 0.26 10.56 -3.72
C ASN A 286 0.98 11.58 -2.85
N SER A 287 1.79 11.13 -1.89
CA SER A 287 2.56 12.05 -1.03
C SER A 287 3.49 12.92 -1.87
N LEU A 288 3.33 14.25 -1.82
CA LEU A 288 4.08 15.18 -2.66
C LEU A 288 5.57 15.16 -2.29
N ALA A 289 5.89 15.49 -1.04
CA ALA A 289 7.27 15.49 -0.56
C ALA A 289 7.85 14.06 -0.49
N GLY A 290 7.02 13.05 -0.19
CA GLY A 290 7.45 11.65 -0.17
C GLY A 290 7.89 11.15 -1.54
N THR A 291 7.14 11.47 -2.60
CA THR A 291 7.50 11.09 -3.98
C THR A 291 8.82 11.75 -4.40
N ARG A 292 9.00 13.05 -4.13
CA ARG A 292 10.27 13.74 -4.41
C ARG A 292 11.43 13.17 -3.59
N ALA A 293 11.19 12.75 -2.35
CA ALA A 293 12.23 12.12 -1.53
C ALA A 293 12.72 10.80 -2.13
N LEU A 294 11.80 9.98 -2.67
CA LEU A 294 12.14 8.73 -3.33
C LEU A 294 12.93 8.95 -4.63
N GLU A 295 12.55 9.96 -5.42
CA GLU A 295 13.28 10.37 -6.62
C GLU A 295 14.72 10.81 -6.30
N LEU A 296 14.90 11.75 -5.36
CA LEU A 296 16.23 12.20 -4.94
C LEU A 296 17.07 11.07 -4.35
N LEU A 297 16.46 10.19 -3.55
CA LEU A 297 17.17 9.04 -3.00
C LEU A 297 17.63 8.12 -4.14
N SER A 298 16.74 7.77 -5.07
CA SER A 298 16.99 6.94 -6.25
C SER A 298 18.19 7.43 -7.07
N GLU A 299 18.22 8.74 -7.38
CA GLU A 299 19.30 9.41 -8.09
C GLU A 299 20.65 9.27 -7.36
N ARG A 300 20.68 9.55 -6.05
CA ARG A 300 21.91 9.52 -5.23
C ARG A 300 22.48 8.11 -5.09
N ILE A 301 21.63 7.12 -4.93
CA ILE A 301 22.06 5.73 -4.74
C ILE A 301 22.30 5.00 -6.07
N GLY A 302 21.81 5.56 -7.18
CA GLY A 302 21.89 4.99 -8.52
C GLY A 302 21.11 3.68 -8.61
N ARG A 303 19.80 3.73 -8.29
CA ARG A 303 18.93 2.54 -8.30
C ARG A 303 17.63 2.78 -9.05
N SER A 304 17.45 2.06 -10.14
CA SER A 304 16.23 1.98 -10.93
C SER A 304 16.05 0.53 -11.37
N ILE A 305 14.82 0.08 -11.56
CA ILE A 305 14.53 -1.22 -12.19
C ILE A 305 14.58 -1.16 -13.73
N PHE A 306 14.69 0.05 -14.28
CA PHE A 306 14.84 0.37 -15.71
C PHE A 306 16.27 0.81 -16.00
#